data_AF-A0A7D9IXU2-F1
#
_entry.id   AF-A0A7D9IXU2-F1
#
_cell.length_a   1.000
_cell.length_b   1.000
_cell.length_c   1.000
_cell.angle_alpha   90.00
_cell.angle_beta   90.00
_cell.angle_gamma   90.00
#
_symmetry.space_group_name_H-M   'P 1'
#
loop_
_entity.id
_entity.type
_entity.pdbx_description
1 polymer ?
#
loop_
_entity_poly.entity_id
_entity_poly.type
_entity_poly.pdbx_seq_one_letter_code
_entity_poly.pdbx_strand_id
1 'polypeptide(L)'
;DKRITRQYGYSARGTRPVVRDYSYVRWAPHYSAISAISSDGLIANQLMKNPEERFDANSFIQFLNEQLLPAMNPFNGENPRSVIVMGESN
;
A
#
# COMPACT_ATOMS: atom_id res chain seq x y z
N ASP A 1 11.27 -8.99 -2.62
CA ASP A 1 10.96 -9.55 -3.95
C ASP A 1 10.99 -8.44 -4.99
N LYS A 2 11.99 -8.46 -5.89
CA LYS A 2 12.22 -7.40 -6.87
C LYS A 2 11.29 -7.65 -8.06
N ARG A 3 10.21 -6.87 -8.13
CA ARG A 3 9.18 -6.86 -9.19
C ARG A 3 9.80 -7.09 -10.59
N ILE A 4 9.66 -8.31 -11.12
CA ILE A 4 9.82 -8.58 -12.54
C ILE A 4 8.45 -8.30 -13.19
N THR A 5 8.14 -7.04 -13.44
CA THR A 5 7.09 -6.67 -14.39
C THR A 5 7.71 -6.57 -15.78
N ARG A 6 7.46 -7.57 -16.63
CA ARG A 6 7.81 -7.51 -18.05
C ARG A 6 6.89 -6.52 -18.75
N GLN A 7 7.44 -5.43 -19.28
CA GLN A 7 6.73 -4.52 -20.17
C GLN A 7 6.56 -5.20 -21.53
N TYR A 8 5.32 -5.51 -21.92
CA TYR A 8 5.02 -5.94 -23.28
C TYR A 8 4.80 -4.69 -24.16
N GLY A 9 5.70 -4.46 -25.12
CA GLY A 9 5.49 -3.51 -26.20
C GLY A 9 4.95 -4.21 -27.45
N TYR A 10 3.81 -3.78 -27.97
CA TYR A 10 3.31 -4.25 -29.27
C TYR A 10 4.02 -3.49 -30.41
N SER A 11 4.48 -4.21 -31.43
CA SER A 11 5.00 -3.62 -32.68
C SER A 11 4.31 -4.27 -33.88
N ALA A 12 4.12 -3.49 -34.95
CA ALA A 12 3.58 -4.02 -36.20
C ALA A 12 4.59 -4.97 -36.85
N ARG A 13 4.09 -6.03 -37.49
CA ARG A 13 4.92 -7.06 -38.14
C ARG A 13 5.89 -6.42 -39.12
N GLY A 14 7.20 -6.63 -38.93
CA GLY A 14 8.25 -6.07 -39.78
C GLY A 14 8.89 -4.76 -39.28
N THR A 15 8.45 -4.23 -38.13
CA THR A 15 9.09 -3.08 -37.49
C THR A 15 9.87 -3.51 -36.25
N ARG A 16 11.04 -2.92 -36.00
CA ARG A 16 11.81 -3.19 -34.79
C ARG A 16 11.00 -2.67 -33.59
N PRO A 17 10.74 -3.48 -32.55
CA PRO A 17 10.12 -2.98 -31.34
C PRO A 17 11.05 -1.94 -30.70
N VAL A 18 10.59 -0.69 -30.70
CA VAL A 18 11.24 0.39 -29.97
C VAL A 18 10.81 0.24 -28.52
N VAL A 19 11.74 -0.14 -27.65
CA VAL A 19 11.55 -0.03 -26.20
C VAL A 19 11.41 1.47 -25.93
N ARG A 20 10.17 1.96 -25.85
CA ARG A 20 9.93 3.29 -25.32
C ARG A 20 10.35 3.25 -23.87
N ASP A 21 11.15 4.22 -23.45
CA ASP A 21 11.54 4.40 -22.07
C ASP A 21 10.28 4.83 -21.29
N TYR A 22 9.44 3.84 -21.00
CA TYR A 22 8.36 3.96 -20.03
C TYR A 22 9.04 4.00 -18.68
N SER A 23 9.66 5.13 -18.36
CA SER A 23 9.87 5.53 -16.99
C SER A 23 8.49 5.45 -16.34
N TYR A 24 8.27 4.35 -15.62
CA TYR A 24 6.99 3.95 -15.00
C TYR A 24 6.39 5.05 -14.11
N VAL A 25 7.19 6.06 -13.79
CA VAL A 25 6.93 7.17 -12.90
C VAL A 25 5.90 8.18 -13.44
N ARG A 26 5.57 8.19 -14.74
CA ARG A 26 4.81 9.30 -15.35
C ARG A 26 3.40 8.99 -15.88
N TRP A 27 2.96 7.73 -15.92
CA TRP A 27 1.80 7.35 -16.77
C TRP A 27 0.64 6.68 -16.03
N ALA A 28 0.76 6.42 -14.73
CA ALA A 28 -0.32 5.83 -13.96
C ALA A 28 -0.53 6.55 -12.62
N PRO A 29 -1.77 6.73 -12.17
CA PRO A 29 -2.04 7.22 -10.82
C PRO A 29 -1.37 6.29 -9.80
N HIS A 30 -0.50 6.85 -8.96
CA HIS A 30 0.08 6.15 -7.83
C HIS A 30 -0.83 6.35 -6.62
N TYR A 31 -1.31 5.26 -6.04
CA TYR A 31 -2.11 5.32 -4.82
C TYR A 31 -1.23 4.98 -3.61
N SER A 32 -1.40 5.75 -2.55
CA SER A 32 -0.81 5.46 -1.24
C SER A 32 -1.79 4.62 -0.42
N ALA A 33 -1.28 3.70 0.39
CA ALA A 33 -2.09 2.91 1.30
C ALA A 33 -1.40 2.74 2.66
N ILE A 34 -2.20 2.69 3.71
CA ILE A 34 -1.76 2.34 5.07
C ILE A 34 -2.35 0.96 5.37
N SER A 35 -1.50 0.00 5.69
CA SER A 35 -1.93 -1.39 5.95
C SER A 35 -1.32 -1.92 7.24
N ALA A 36 -2.09 -2.72 7.97
CA ALA A 36 -1.63 -3.44 9.15
C ALA A 36 -1.87 -4.95 8.97
N ILE A 37 -0.91 -5.74 9.42
CA ILE A 37 -0.88 -7.20 9.26
C ILE A 37 -0.49 -7.85 10.59
N SER A 38 -1.12 -8.97 10.93
CA SER A 38 -0.71 -9.88 12.02
C SER A 38 -0.23 -11.23 11.47
N SER A 39 0.10 -12.15 12.38
CA SER A 39 0.33 -13.56 12.07
C SER A 39 -0.82 -14.21 11.30
N ASP A 40 -2.05 -13.73 11.48
CA ASP A 40 -3.25 -14.32 10.89
C ASP A 40 -3.63 -13.68 9.55
N GLY A 41 -2.95 -12.60 9.17
CA GLY A 41 -3.12 -11.92 7.89
C GLY A 41 -3.42 -10.43 8.01
N LEU A 42 -4.01 -9.86 6.96
CA LEU A 42 -4.32 -8.44 6.86
C LEU A 42 -5.46 -8.07 7.82
N ILE A 43 -5.20 -7.12 8.73
CA ILE A 43 -6.18 -6.69 9.74
C ILE A 43 -6.89 -5.40 9.33
N ALA A 44 -6.14 -4.44 8.78
CA ALA A 44 -6.67 -3.14 8.40
C ALA A 44 -5.98 -2.62 7.14
N ASN A 45 -6.72 -1.92 6.28
CA ASN A 45 -6.19 -1.36 5.04
C ASN A 45 -6.97 -0.12 4.60
N GLN A 46 -6.28 1.01 4.57
CA GLN A 46 -6.81 2.28 4.09
C GLN A 46 -6.09 2.69 2.82
N LEU A 47 -6.83 2.69 1.71
CA LEU A 47 -6.37 3.24 0.43
C LEU A 47 -6.70 4.73 0.39
N MET A 48 -5.71 5.56 0.08
CA MET A 48 -5.94 6.97 -0.20
C MET A 48 -6.78 7.10 -1.47
N LYS A 49 -7.84 7.91 -1.43
CA LYS A 49 -8.87 7.91 -2.48
C LYS A 49 -8.35 8.55 -3.77
N ASN A 50 -7.46 9.52 -3.62
CA ASN A 50 -6.90 10.26 -4.73
C ASN A 50 -5.40 9.95 -4.89
N PRO A 51 -4.88 9.90 -6.13
CA PRO A 51 -3.46 9.65 -6.38
C PRO A 51 -2.53 10.75 -5.83
N GLU A 52 -3.07 11.95 -5.64
CA GLU A 52 -2.35 13.10 -5.09
C GLU A 52 -2.35 13.13 -3.55
N GLU A 53 -3.23 12.34 -2.94
CA GLU A 53 -3.35 12.27 -1.49
C GLU A 53 -2.15 11.50 -0.92
N ARG A 54 -1.40 12.21 -0.08
CA ARG A 54 -0.19 11.68 0.55
C ARG A 54 -0.48 11.22 1.96
N PHE A 55 0.30 10.25 2.39
CA PHE A 55 0.40 9.89 3.79
C PHE A 55 0.86 11.11 4.61
N ASP A 56 0.14 11.38 5.69
CA ASP A 56 0.46 12.40 6.69
C ASP A 56 0.06 11.93 8.09
N ALA A 57 0.37 12.73 9.11
CA ALA A 57 0.03 12.38 10.49
C ALA A 57 -1.47 12.24 10.73
N ASN A 58 -2.31 13.03 10.04
CA ASN A 58 -3.75 13.01 10.22
C ASN A 58 -4.39 11.75 9.64
N SER A 59 -4.03 11.40 8.40
CA SER A 59 -4.46 10.16 7.76
C SER A 59 -4.00 8.93 8.54
N PHE A 60 -2.81 9.00 9.17
CA PHE A 60 -2.34 7.95 10.06
C PHE A 60 -3.17 7.84 11.36
N ILE A 61 -3.43 8.95 12.04
CA ILE A 61 -4.26 8.96 13.26
C ILE A 61 -5.68 8.47 12.95
N GLN A 62 -6.24 8.88 11.80
CA GLN A 62 -7.53 8.41 11.33
C GLN A 62 -7.52 6.89 11.11
N PHE A 63 -6.51 6.37 10.41
CA PHE A 63 -6.33 4.94 10.21
C PHE A 63 -6.30 4.16 11.53
N LEU A 64 -5.56 4.68 12.53
CA LEU A 64 -5.48 4.06 13.85
C LEU A 64 -6.86 3.98 14.51
N ASN A 65 -7.57 5.10 14.59
CA ASN A 65 -8.83 5.19 15.33
C ASN A 65 -9.98 4.47 14.63
N GLU A 66 -10.08 4.60 13.30
CA GLU A 66 -11.25 4.14 12.55
C GLU A 66 -11.11 2.70 12.05
N GLN A 67 -9.88 2.21 11.83
CA GLN A 67 -9.66 0.89 11.26
C GLN A 67 -8.87 -0.03 12.18
N LEU A 68 -7.68 0.39 12.62
CA LEU A 68 -6.75 -0.52 13.28
C LEU A 68 -7.16 -0.86 14.72
N LEU A 69 -7.40 0.14 15.57
CA LEU A 69 -7.71 -0.08 16.99
C LEU A 69 -9.00 -0.89 17.19
N PRO A 70 -10.10 -0.66 16.44
CA PRO A 70 -11.29 -1.51 16.53
C PRO A 70 -11.00 -2.98 16.20
N ALA A 71 -10.12 -3.24 15.24
CA ALA A 71 -9.75 -4.58 14.82
C ALA A 71 -8.74 -5.27 15.75
N MET A 72 -7.91 -4.50 16.46
CA MET A 72 -6.94 -5.00 17.43
C MET A 72 -7.51 -5.25 18.83
N ASN A 73 -8.72 -4.77 19.13
CA ASN A 73 -9.36 -4.87 20.44
C ASN A 73 -10.75 -5.54 20.43
N PRO A 74 -10.95 -6.73 19.82
CA PRO A 74 -12.08 -7.55 20.21
C PRO A 74 -11.82 -8.05 21.64
N PHE A 75 -12.58 -7.54 22.62
CA PHE A 75 -12.47 -7.93 24.01
C PHE A 75 -12.76 -9.45 24.15
N ASN A 76 -11.71 -10.27 24.18
CA ASN A 76 -11.83 -11.74 24.21
C ASN A 76 -11.51 -12.35 25.58
N GLY A 77 -11.17 -11.54 26.58
CA GLY A 77 -10.92 -11.98 27.96
C GLY A 77 -9.60 -12.71 28.21
N GLU A 78 -8.79 -12.98 27.17
CA GLU A 78 -7.57 -13.80 27.29
C GLU A 78 -6.27 -13.01 27.16
N ASN A 79 -6.25 -11.88 26.42
CA ASN A 79 -5.05 -11.05 26.36
C ASN A 79 -5.38 -9.56 26.13
N PRO A 80 -5.12 -8.66 27.09
CA PRO A 80 -5.43 -7.23 26.97
C PRO A 80 -4.34 -6.42 26.24
N ARG A 81 -3.28 -7.04 25.72
CA ARG A 81 -2.09 -6.33 25.21
C ARG A 81 -1.83 -6.63 23.75
N SER A 82 -2.28 -5.73 22.89
CA SER A 82 -1.90 -5.70 21.48
C SER A 82 -0.73 -4.75 21.27
N VAL A 83 0.31 -5.19 20.55
CA VAL A 83 1.53 -4.40 20.27
C VAL A 83 1.54 -3.99 18.80
N ILE A 84 1.81 -2.72 18.53
CA ILE A 84 2.00 -2.19 17.18
C ILE A 84 3.50 -2.00 16.96
N VAL A 85 4.03 -2.55 15.86
CA VAL A 85 5.42 -2.36 15.43
C VAL A 85 5.41 -1.56 14.13
N MET A 86 6.13 -0.44 14.11
CA MET A 86 6.23 0.45 12.95
C MET A 86 7.69 0.84 12.73
N GLY A 87 8.04 1.10 11.47
CA GLY A 87 9.32 1.67 11.11
C GLY A 87 9.36 3.17 11.38
N GLU A 88 10.57 3.70 11.53
CA GLU A 88 10.80 5.14 11.60
C GLU A 88 10.75 5.75 10.19
N SER A 89 10.06 6.88 10.04
CA SER A 89 10.08 7.67 8.81
C SER A 89 11.18 8.74 8.95
N ASN A 90 12.19 8.69 8.08
CA ASN A 90 13.16 9.77 7.90
C ASN A 90 12.57 10.97 7.17
#